data_AF-A0A4E0Q7B8-F1
#
_entry.id   AF-A0A4E0Q7B8-F1
#
_cell.length_a   1.000
_cell.length_b   1.000
_cell.length_c   1.000
_cell.angle_alpha   90.00
_cell.angle_beta   90.00
_cell.angle_gamma   90.00
#
_symmetry.space_group_name_H-M   'P 1'
#
loop_
_entity.id
_entity.type
_entity.pdbx_description
1 polymer ?
#
loop_
_entity_poly.entity_id
_entity_poly.type
_entity_poly.pdbx_seq_one_letter_code
_entity_poly.pdbx_strand_id
1 'polypeptide(L)'
;MRKELIQVVSRDNGGLVSKKVKAAPYEFTIATRAKWEMVISDEDIEIRAGEFKRVNVKEILLEPDMVAIPCTFTHHAIVSLIKVGAKGGAKPVDNERIVKYAYVLGQENGRIREGDLIAVLNIFPIMFTREALSPKELT
;
A
#
# COMPACT_ATOMS: atom_id res chain seq x y z
N MET A 1 -26.08 8.93 0.52
CA MET A 1 -24.69 9.42 0.64
C MET A 1 -24.38 10.40 -0.48
N ARG A 2 -23.66 11.49 -0.18
CA ARG A 2 -23.28 12.51 -1.19
C ARG A 2 -22.29 11.87 -2.17
N LYS A 3 -22.64 11.86 -3.46
CA LYS A 3 -21.77 11.37 -4.53
C LYS A 3 -20.91 12.52 -5.03
N GLU A 4 -19.62 12.25 -5.20
CA GLU A 4 -18.65 13.22 -5.72
C GLU A 4 -18.12 12.75 -7.06
N LEU A 5 -17.88 13.71 -7.95
CA LEU A 5 -17.10 13.50 -9.16
C LEU A 5 -15.65 13.87 -8.84
N ILE A 6 -14.79 12.86 -8.74
CA ILE A 6 -13.39 13.04 -8.34
C ILE A 6 -12.44 12.70 -9.49
N GLN A 7 -11.24 13.29 -9.43
CA GLN A 7 -10.10 12.92 -10.26
C GLN A 7 -9.17 12.04 -9.45
N VAL A 8 -9.04 10.77 -9.81
CA VAL A 8 -8.09 9.85 -9.20
C VAL A 8 -6.79 9.91 -9.99
N VAL A 9 -5.75 10.47 -9.39
CA VAL A 9 -4.40 10.53 -9.96
C VAL A 9 -3.55 9.46 -9.29
N SER A 10 -3.05 8.51 -10.08
CA SER A 10 -2.22 7.41 -9.59
C SER A 10 -1.09 7.07 -10.54
N ARG A 11 -0.14 6.26 -10.09
CA ARG A 11 0.86 5.65 -10.98
C ARG A 11 0.35 4.32 -11.49
N ASP A 12 0.41 4.12 -12.80
CA ASP A 12 0.12 2.85 -13.46
C ASP A 12 1.24 2.54 -14.47
N ASN A 13 1.82 1.34 -14.38
CA ASN A 13 2.96 0.89 -15.20
C ASN A 13 4.10 1.93 -15.37
N GLY A 14 4.40 2.68 -14.31
CA GLY A 14 5.48 3.69 -14.30
C GLY A 14 5.05 5.09 -14.76
N GLY A 15 3.92 5.22 -15.46
CA GLY A 15 3.32 6.49 -15.87
C GLY A 15 2.38 7.07 -14.82
N LEU A 16 2.10 8.38 -14.91
CA LEU A 16 0.99 9.00 -14.18
C LEU A 16 -0.28 8.88 -15.03
N VAL A 17 -1.34 8.39 -14.40
CA VAL A 17 -2.67 8.30 -14.99
C VAL A 17 -3.65 9.11 -14.17
N SER A 18 -4.62 9.74 -14.84
CA SER A 18 -5.71 10.47 -14.21
C SER A 18 -7.03 9.93 -14.72
N LYS A 19 -7.93 9.54 -13.82
CA LYS A 19 -9.24 8.98 -14.15
C LYS A 19 -10.36 9.75 -13.45
N LYS A 20 -11.40 10.14 -14.19
CA LYS A 20 -12.63 10.70 -13.60
C LYS A 20 -13.48 9.57 -13.06
N VAL A 21 -13.81 9.65 -11.78
CA VAL A 21 -14.55 8.60 -11.06
C VAL A 21 -15.70 9.21 -10.30
N LYS A 22 -16.88 8.59 -10.38
CA LYS A 22 -17.99 8.91 -9.50
C LYS A 22 -17.92 8.01 -8.28
N ALA A 23 -17.68 8.59 -7.11
CA ALA A 23 -17.48 7.86 -5.85
C ALA A 23 -18.35 8.44 -4.73
N ALA A 24 -18.48 7.69 -3.63
CA ALA A 24 -19.05 8.17 -2.39
C ALA A 24 -18.22 7.62 -1.22
N PRO A 25 -18.14 8.35 -0.08
CA PRO A 25 -17.58 7.79 1.14
C PRO A 25 -18.31 6.52 1.56
N TYR A 26 -17.61 5.59 2.18
CA TYR A 26 -18.19 4.41 2.84
C TYR A 26 -17.51 4.18 4.18
N GLU A 27 -18.22 3.50 5.07
CA GLU A 27 -17.78 3.17 6.42
C GLU A 27 -17.54 1.66 6.51
N PHE A 28 -16.49 1.28 7.23
CA PHE A 28 -16.18 -0.12 7.52
C PHE A 28 -15.63 -0.26 8.95
N THR A 29 -15.81 -1.43 9.53
CA THR A 29 -15.13 -1.84 10.76
C THR A 29 -13.88 -2.63 10.42
N ILE A 30 -12.90 -2.59 11.33
CA ILE A 30 -11.66 -3.37 11.24
C ILE A 30 -11.74 -4.48 12.29
N ALA A 31 -11.41 -5.72 11.93
CA ALA A 31 -11.35 -6.83 12.86
C ALA A 31 -10.26 -6.63 13.93
N THR A 32 -10.40 -7.28 15.08
CA THR A 32 -9.41 -7.22 16.17
C THR A 32 -8.24 -8.19 15.98
N ARG A 33 -8.35 -9.15 15.04
CA ARG A 33 -7.29 -10.10 14.70
C ARG A 33 -6.60 -9.67 13.40
N ALA A 34 -5.28 -9.65 13.41
CA ALA A 34 -4.45 -9.42 12.22
C ALA A 34 -3.69 -10.69 11.79
N LYS A 35 -3.35 -10.75 10.51
CA LYS A 35 -2.26 -11.58 9.99
C LYS A 35 -1.01 -10.70 9.84
N TRP A 36 0.16 -11.26 10.15
CA TRP A 36 1.43 -10.62 9.82
C TRP A 36 1.89 -11.04 8.44
N GLU A 37 2.34 -10.07 7.65
CA GLU A 37 2.85 -10.29 6.31
C GLU A 37 4.18 -9.57 6.12
N MET A 38 5.17 -10.26 5.56
CA MET A 38 6.53 -9.74 5.47
C MET A 38 6.70 -8.86 4.24
N VAL A 39 7.32 -7.69 4.43
CA VAL A 39 7.76 -6.82 3.34
C VAL A 39 9.22 -7.12 3.06
N ILE A 40 9.47 -7.95 2.05
CA ILE A 40 10.81 -8.46 1.72
C ILE A 40 11.32 -7.74 0.47
N SER A 41 12.54 -7.20 0.52
CA SER A 41 13.16 -6.57 -0.65
C SER A 41 13.32 -7.55 -1.81
N ASP A 42 13.06 -7.09 -3.02
CA ASP A 42 13.25 -7.81 -4.29
C ASP A 42 14.38 -7.17 -5.14
N GLU A 43 15.17 -6.30 -4.52
CA GLU A 43 16.31 -5.66 -5.16
C GLU A 43 17.39 -5.25 -4.16
N ASP A 44 18.60 -5.04 -4.67
CA ASP A 44 19.68 -4.37 -3.96
C ASP A 44 19.64 -2.86 -4.23
N ILE A 45 19.62 -2.04 -3.18
CA ILE A 45 19.55 -0.58 -3.32
C ILE A 45 20.28 0.15 -2.20
N GLU A 46 21.06 1.17 -2.57
CA GLU A 46 21.67 2.09 -1.61
C GLU A 46 20.65 3.13 -1.14
N ILE A 47 20.75 3.52 0.12
CA ILE A 47 19.92 4.59 0.70
C ILE A 47 20.75 5.44 1.65
N ARG A 48 20.50 6.75 1.62
CA ARG A 48 21.11 7.71 2.55
C ARG A 48 20.16 8.04 3.69
N ALA A 49 20.73 8.46 4.82
CA ALA A 49 19.95 9.01 5.92
C ALA A 49 19.09 10.20 5.43
N GLY A 50 17.80 10.19 5.76
CA GLY A 50 16.80 11.17 5.31
C GLY A 50 16.27 10.98 3.87
N GLU A 51 16.79 10.03 3.10
CA GLU A 51 16.32 9.79 1.73
C GLU A 51 14.97 9.05 1.74
N PHE A 52 13.99 9.59 1.03
CA PHE A 52 12.73 8.90 0.76
C PHE A 52 12.84 8.14 -0.57
N LYS A 53 12.71 6.81 -0.53
CA LYS A 53 12.96 5.95 -1.68
C LYS A 53 11.85 4.92 -1.88
N ARG A 54 11.61 4.57 -3.14
CA ARG A 54 10.76 3.44 -3.52
C ARG A 54 11.65 2.22 -3.73
N VAL A 55 11.30 1.11 -3.10
CA VAL A 55 11.99 -0.19 -3.18
C VAL A 55 11.01 -1.23 -3.71
N ASN A 56 11.44 -2.04 -4.67
CA ASN A 56 10.72 -3.22 -5.15
C ASN A 56 10.71 -4.29 -4.07
N VAL A 57 9.56 -4.89 -3.84
CA VAL A 57 9.38 -5.95 -2.84
C VAL A 57 8.71 -7.15 -3.47
N LYS A 58 8.93 -8.31 -2.87
CA LYS A 58 8.24 -9.54 -3.25
C LYS A 58 6.73 -9.31 -3.20
N GLU A 59 6.03 -9.79 -4.22
CA GLU A 59 4.61 -9.50 -4.36
C GLU A 59 3.82 -10.06 -3.17
N ILE A 60 3.04 -9.19 -2.52
CA ILE A 60 2.13 -9.57 -1.44
C ILE A 60 0.70 -9.42 -1.96
N LEU A 61 -0.03 -10.52 -1.97
CA LEU A 61 -1.44 -10.54 -2.34
C LEU A 61 -2.30 -10.06 -1.16
N LEU A 62 -3.05 -9.00 -1.38
CA LEU A 62 -4.13 -8.56 -0.49
C LEU A 62 -5.45 -8.92 -1.14
N GLU A 63 -6.17 -9.85 -0.52
CA GLU A 63 -7.53 -10.21 -0.91
C GLU A 63 -8.47 -9.00 -0.77
N PRO A 64 -9.64 -9.02 -1.44
CA PRO A 64 -10.72 -8.09 -1.17
C PRO A 64 -11.03 -7.98 0.33
N ASP A 65 -11.49 -6.80 0.74
CA ASP A 65 -11.94 -6.54 2.12
C ASP A 65 -10.84 -6.72 3.17
N MET A 66 -9.59 -6.44 2.79
CA MET A 66 -8.46 -6.38 3.70
C MET A 66 -7.80 -5.00 3.72
N VAL A 67 -7.31 -4.57 4.88
CA VAL A 67 -6.48 -3.37 5.01
C VAL A 67 -5.10 -3.78 5.52
N ALA A 68 -4.06 -3.28 4.86
CA ALA A 68 -2.68 -3.47 5.28
C ALA A 68 -2.16 -2.20 5.96
N ILE A 69 -1.67 -2.34 7.18
CA ILE A 69 -1.11 -1.24 7.98
C ILE A 69 0.33 -1.60 8.33
N PRO A 70 1.32 -0.74 8.06
CA PRO A 70 2.68 -0.94 8.56
C PRO A 70 2.70 -1.19 10.07
N CYS A 71 3.46 -2.19 10.50
CA CYS A 71 3.75 -2.38 11.91
C CYS A 71 4.55 -1.19 12.44
N THR A 72 4.21 -0.72 13.64
CA THR A 72 4.83 0.46 14.26
C THR A 72 6.28 0.22 14.68
N PHE A 73 6.71 -1.03 14.80
CA PHE A 73 8.07 -1.39 15.13
C PHE A 73 8.99 -1.31 13.90
N THR A 74 10.19 -0.75 14.09
CA THR A 74 11.25 -0.80 13.09
C THR A 74 11.83 -2.22 13.03
N HIS A 75 11.85 -2.82 11.84
CA HIS A 75 12.40 -4.17 11.63
C HIS A 75 13.77 -4.13 10.94
N HIS A 76 13.99 -3.16 10.06
CA HIS A 76 15.24 -2.98 9.34
C HIS A 76 16.08 -1.87 10.00
N ALA A 77 17.35 -2.14 10.29
CA ALA A 77 18.20 -1.23 11.09
C ALA A 77 18.37 0.16 10.45
N ILE A 78 18.51 0.21 9.12
CA ILE A 78 18.85 1.46 8.41
C ILE A 78 17.67 2.15 7.72
N VAL A 79 16.46 1.57 7.74
CA VAL A 79 15.28 2.18 7.09
C VAL A 79 14.00 1.99 7.87
N SER A 80 13.06 2.90 7.68
CA SER A 80 11.69 2.76 8.18
C SER A 80 10.70 2.69 7.03
N LEU A 81 9.79 1.72 7.09
CA LEU A 81 8.66 1.65 6.14
C LEU A 81 7.67 2.78 6.46
N ILE A 82 7.39 3.62 5.46
CA ILE A 82 6.39 4.69 5.57
C ILE A 82 5.03 4.20 5.07
N LYS A 83 5.01 3.54 3.91
CA LYS A 83 3.80 2.99 3.28
C LYS A 83 4.17 1.98 2.20
N VAL A 84 3.18 1.24 1.73
CA VAL A 84 3.32 0.33 0.59
C VAL A 84 2.55 0.84 -0.63
N GLY A 85 2.97 0.40 -1.81
CA GLY A 85 2.33 0.70 -3.09
C GLY A 85 1.91 -0.58 -3.80
N ALA A 86 0.73 -0.52 -4.44
CA ALA A 86 0.21 -1.62 -5.24
C ALA A 86 0.64 -1.51 -6.72
N LYS A 87 0.75 -2.66 -7.38
CA LYS A 87 0.84 -2.81 -8.82
C LYS A 87 -0.48 -2.34 -9.46
N GLY A 88 -0.39 -1.56 -10.53
CA GLY A 88 -1.57 -1.01 -11.23
C GLY A 88 -2.21 0.22 -10.55
N GLY A 89 -1.59 0.78 -9.51
CA GLY A 89 -2.00 2.05 -8.94
C GLY A 89 -3.09 1.96 -7.87
N ALA A 90 -3.92 3.00 -7.79
CA ALA A 90 -4.95 3.12 -6.76
C ALA A 90 -6.13 2.20 -7.09
N LYS A 91 -6.43 1.27 -6.18
CA LYS A 91 -7.59 0.39 -6.26
C LYS A 91 -8.43 0.49 -4.98
N PRO A 92 -9.77 0.37 -5.08
CA PRO A 92 -10.64 0.27 -3.92
C PRO A 92 -10.32 -0.95 -3.03
N VAL A 93 -10.77 -0.92 -1.77
CA VAL A 93 -10.45 -1.94 -0.75
C VAL A 93 -11.16 -3.27 -0.98
N ASP A 94 -12.34 -3.24 -1.60
CA ASP A 94 -13.16 -4.38 -2.05
C ASP A 94 -12.56 -5.07 -3.29
N ASN A 95 -11.40 -4.61 -3.78
CA ASN A 95 -10.68 -5.23 -4.88
C ASN A 95 -9.39 -5.87 -4.40
N GLU A 96 -9.01 -6.93 -5.10
CA GLU A 96 -7.69 -7.54 -4.99
C GLU A 96 -6.60 -6.51 -5.32
N ARG A 97 -5.59 -6.45 -4.45
CA ARG A 97 -4.43 -5.56 -4.59
C ARG A 97 -3.16 -6.37 -4.43
N ILE A 98 -2.20 -6.13 -5.32
CA ILE A 98 -0.87 -6.75 -5.26
C ILE A 98 0.10 -5.67 -4.81
N VAL A 99 0.57 -5.74 -3.57
CA VAL A 99 1.64 -4.87 -3.10
C VAL A 99 2.94 -5.27 -3.80
N LYS A 100 3.63 -4.30 -4.38
CA LYS A 100 4.88 -4.50 -5.12
C LYS A 100 5.98 -3.49 -4.76
N TYR A 101 5.62 -2.45 -4.01
CA TYR A 101 6.55 -1.39 -3.66
C TYR A 101 6.49 -1.10 -2.16
N ALA A 102 7.65 -0.93 -1.54
CA ALA A 102 7.81 -0.28 -0.25
C ALA A 102 8.31 1.15 -0.46
N TYR A 103 7.71 2.10 0.25
CA TYR A 103 8.22 3.46 0.35
C TYR A 103 8.90 3.59 1.71
N VAL A 104 10.20 3.79 1.68
CA VAL A 104 11.04 3.79 2.88
C VAL A 104 11.69 5.15 3.08
N LEU A 105 11.98 5.46 4.33
CA LEU A 105 12.83 6.58 4.74
C LEU A 105 14.13 6.04 5.32
N GLY A 106 15.27 6.49 4.80
CA GLY A 106 16.58 6.14 5.33
C GLY A 106 16.78 6.72 6.73
N GLN A 107 17.10 5.86 7.70
CA GLN A 107 17.53 6.27 9.04
C GLN A 107 19.05 6.47 9.08
N GLU A 108 19.77 5.62 8.35
CA GLU A 108 21.22 5.67 8.25
C GLU A 108 21.66 5.48 6.79
N ASN A 109 22.93 5.77 6.51
CA ASN A 109 23.52 5.44 5.23
C ASN A 109 23.79 3.93 5.16
N GLY A 110 23.39 3.29 4.06
CA GLY A 110 23.67 1.87 3.88
C GLY A 110 23.03 1.30 2.63
N ARG A 111 22.86 -0.02 2.63
CA ARG A 111 22.28 -0.77 1.53
C ARG A 111 21.22 -1.73 2.06
N ILE A 112 20.05 -1.70 1.43
CA ILE A 112 19.05 -2.76 1.54
C ILE A 112 19.44 -3.80 0.49
N ARG A 113 19.47 -5.07 0.88
CA ARG A 113 19.77 -6.18 -0.03
C ARG A 113 18.52 -6.91 -0.46
N GLU A 114 18.58 -7.56 -1.61
CA GLU A 114 17.54 -8.50 -2.03
C GLU A 114 17.37 -9.58 -0.94
N GLY A 115 16.11 -9.85 -0.56
CA GLY A 115 15.77 -10.80 0.50
C GLY A 115 15.75 -10.22 1.91
N ASP A 116 16.19 -8.98 2.13
CA ASP A 116 16.12 -8.34 3.45
C ASP A 116 14.67 -8.09 3.87
N LEU A 117 14.37 -8.33 5.15
CA LEU A 117 13.11 -7.94 5.77
C LEU A 117 13.11 -6.44 6.01
N ILE A 118 12.32 -5.69 5.25
CA ILE A 118 12.16 -4.25 5.42
C ILE A 118 11.24 -3.95 6.61
N ALA A 119 10.09 -4.65 6.67
CA ALA A 119 9.06 -4.42 7.67
C ALA A 119 8.04 -5.57 7.71
N VAL A 120 7.09 -5.48 8.63
CA VAL A 120 5.89 -6.33 8.69
C VAL A 120 4.66 -5.46 8.49
N LEU A 121 3.68 -5.97 7.74
CA LEU A 121 2.33 -5.42 7.66
C LEU A 121 1.39 -6.18 8.58
N ASN A 122 0.58 -5.45 9.33
CA ASN A 122 -0.61 -5.97 9.97
C ASN A 122 -1.75 -5.95 8.96
N ILE A 123 -2.22 -7.13 8.55
CA ILE A 123 -3.33 -7.31 7.61
C ILE A 123 -4.60 -7.59 8.40
N PHE A 124 -5.58 -6.71 8.29
CA PHE A 124 -6.86 -6.81 8.97
C PHE A 124 -7.99 -7.05 7.96
N PRO A 125 -8.84 -8.04 8.19
CA PRO A 125 -10.15 -8.09 7.55
C PRO A 125 -10.99 -6.86 7.94
N ILE A 126 -11.78 -6.37 6.98
CA ILE A 126 -12.76 -5.32 7.21
C ILE A 126 -14.17 -5.80 6.87
N MET A 127 -15.17 -5.09 7.41
CA MET A 127 -16.58 -5.32 7.08
C MET A 127 -17.26 -3.98 6.82
N PHE A 128 -17.90 -3.81 5.67
CA PHE A 128 -18.66 -2.61 5.37
C PHE A 128 -19.90 -2.50 6.27
N THR A 129 -20.10 -1.32 6.87
CA THR A 129 -21.24 -1.07 7.77
C THR A 129 -22.39 -0.33 7.08
N ARG A 130 -22.16 0.23 5.88
CA ARG A 130 -23.12 0.94 5.03
C ARG A 130 -22.83 0.62 3.56
N GLU A 131 -23.85 0.70 2.69
CA GLU A 131 -23.69 0.41 1.25
C GLU A 131 -22.57 1.24 0.61
N ALA A 132 -21.42 0.61 0.39
CA ALA A 132 -20.33 1.21 -0.37
C ALA A 132 -20.72 1.23 -1.85
N LEU A 133 -20.71 2.42 -2.47
CA LEU A 133 -20.83 2.51 -3.92
C LEU A 133 -19.47 2.16 -4.52
N SER A 134 -19.38 1.01 -5.21
CA SER A 134 -18.19 0.67 -5.99
C SER A 134 -17.91 1.81 -6.99
N PRO A 135 -16.69 2.40 -6.98
CA PRO A 135 -16.39 3.54 -7.84
C PRO A 135 -16.53 3.17 -9.31
N LYS A 136 -17.21 4.00 -10.09
CA LYS A 136 -17.37 3.80 -11.54
C LYS A 136 -16.56 4.84 -12.31
N GLU A 137 -15.65 4.37 -13.15
CA GLU A 137 -14.98 5.21 -14.14
C GLU A 137 -16.04 5.80 -15.07
N LEU A 138 -15.92 7.09 -15.37
CA LEU A 138 -16.76 7.75 -16.36
C LEU A 138 -15.98 7.80 -17.67
N THR A 139 -16.54 7.13 -18.69
CA THR A 139 -16.07 7.17 -20.08
C THR A 139 -16.19 8.57 -20.67
#